data_AF-A0A7J7XTW1-F1
#
_entry.id   AF-A0A7J7XTW1-F1
#
_cell.length_a   1.000
_cell.length_b   1.000
_cell.length_c   1.000
_cell.angle_alpha   90.00
_cell.angle_beta   90.00
_cell.angle_gamma   90.00
#
_symmetry.space_group_name_H-M   'P 1'
#
loop_
_entity.id
_entity.type
_entity.pdbx_description
1 polymer ?
#
loop_
_entity_poly.entity_id
_entity_poly.type
_entity_poly.pdbx_seq_one_letter_code
_entity_poly.pdbx_strand_id
1 'polypeptide(L)'
;MAQDTRASPERSLQRSAKVVYIVEKKHSRAATGFIKLLADKNSELFRKYALFSPSDHRVPRIYVPLKDCPQDFMTRPKDYANTLFICRIVDWKEDSNFALGQLAKSLGQAGEIEPETEGILTEYGVDFSDFSSEVLECLPQNLPWTIPPEEFSKRRDLRKDCVFTIDPSTARDLDDALSCKLLADGNTYEVGVHIADVSYFVPEGSELDQVAAQRATSVYLVQKVKISLWFLGLKNVLLFNLIPFF
;
A
#
# COMPACT_ATOMS: atom_id res chain seq x y z
N MET A 1 19.90 -62.41 11.09
CA MET A 1 20.03 -61.15 10.35
C MET A 1 18.65 -60.52 10.28
N ALA A 2 18.40 -59.47 11.05
CA ALA A 2 17.13 -58.75 11.00
C ALA A 2 17.15 -57.80 9.80
N GLN A 3 16.21 -57.94 8.87
CA GLN A 3 16.01 -56.98 7.79
C GLN A 3 15.36 -55.72 8.38
N ASP A 4 16.03 -54.59 8.21
CA ASP A 4 15.53 -53.27 8.57
C ASP A 4 14.41 -52.85 7.62
N THR A 5 13.18 -52.72 8.15
CA THR A 5 11.97 -52.32 7.41
C THR A 5 11.76 -50.80 7.36
N ARG A 6 12.79 -49.97 7.53
CA ARG A 6 12.66 -48.51 7.48
C ARG A 6 13.32 -47.89 6.24
N ALA A 7 12.58 -47.89 5.12
CA ALA A 7 12.48 -46.78 4.15
C ALA A 7 11.83 -47.27 2.85
N SER A 8 10.50 -47.21 2.76
CA SER A 8 9.83 -47.30 1.45
C SER A 8 10.12 -46.01 0.66
N PRO A 9 10.63 -46.08 -0.58
CA PRO A 9 10.95 -44.90 -1.40
C PRO A 9 9.72 -44.03 -1.75
N GLU A 10 8.50 -44.52 -1.52
CA GLU A 10 7.26 -43.75 -1.77
C GLU A 10 7.02 -42.61 -0.78
N ARG A 11 7.70 -42.56 0.38
CA ARG A 11 7.52 -41.48 1.36
C ARG A 11 8.20 -40.16 0.99
N SER A 12 8.97 -40.10 -0.10
CA SER A 12 9.69 -38.89 -0.52
C SER A 12 9.19 -38.27 -1.83
N LEU A 13 8.05 -38.71 -2.38
CA LEU A 13 7.52 -38.15 -3.62
C LEU A 13 6.62 -36.94 -3.33
N GLN A 14 7.07 -35.75 -3.73
CA GLN A 14 6.27 -34.54 -3.67
C GLN A 14 5.32 -34.46 -4.88
N ARG A 15 4.05 -34.13 -4.64
CA ARG A 15 3.07 -33.90 -5.71
C ARG A 15 3.50 -32.69 -6.55
N SER A 16 3.43 -32.82 -7.87
CA SER A 16 3.63 -31.74 -8.83
C SER A 16 2.35 -31.41 -9.58
N ALA A 17 2.26 -30.17 -10.07
CA ALA A 17 1.15 -29.69 -10.87
C ALA A 17 1.66 -28.67 -11.89
N LYS A 18 0.83 -28.33 -12.88
CA LYS A 18 1.09 -27.25 -13.84
C LYS A 18 -0.08 -26.28 -13.87
N VAL A 19 0.21 -25.00 -14.05
CA VAL A 19 -0.81 -23.98 -14.26
C VAL A 19 -1.45 -24.19 -15.63
N VAL A 20 -2.78 -24.23 -15.68
CA VAL A 20 -3.55 -24.37 -16.94
C VAL A 20 -4.44 -23.15 -17.22
N TYR A 21 -4.68 -22.31 -16.22
CA TYR A 21 -5.50 -21.11 -16.34
C TYR A 21 -5.22 -20.14 -15.18
N ILE A 22 -5.40 -18.84 -15.40
CA ILE A 22 -5.32 -17.80 -14.38
C ILE A 22 -6.74 -17.27 -14.15
N VAL A 23 -7.36 -17.67 -13.05
CA VAL A 23 -8.74 -17.26 -12.70
C VAL A 23 -8.80 -15.78 -12.37
N GLU A 24 -7.89 -15.33 -11.52
CA GLU A 24 -7.84 -13.96 -11.06
C GLU A 24 -6.42 -13.45 -11.05
N LYS A 25 -6.32 -12.16 -11.31
CA LYS A 25 -5.12 -11.47 -11.67
C LYS A 25 -4.77 -10.49 -10.53
N LYS A 26 -4.29 -10.99 -9.38
CA LYS A 26 -4.05 -10.18 -8.16
C LYS A 26 -2.75 -9.38 -8.10
N HIS A 27 -1.68 -9.86 -8.73
CA HIS A 27 -0.40 -9.13 -8.77
C HIS A 27 -0.59 -7.75 -9.44
N SER A 28 0.09 -6.70 -8.97
CA SER A 28 -0.05 -5.31 -9.46
C SER A 28 0.34 -5.14 -10.94
N ARG A 29 1.20 -6.02 -11.45
CA ARG A 29 1.94 -5.94 -12.74
C ARG A 29 2.90 -4.77 -12.83
N ALA A 30 3.06 -3.97 -11.80
CA ALA A 30 4.14 -3.01 -11.73
C ALA A 30 5.36 -3.69 -11.10
N ALA A 31 6.54 -3.36 -11.59
CA ALA A 31 7.80 -3.78 -10.99
C ALA A 31 8.81 -2.63 -11.04
N THR A 32 9.63 -2.55 -10.00
CA THR A 32 10.77 -1.65 -9.92
C THR A 32 12.02 -2.36 -10.43
N GLY A 33 12.88 -1.68 -11.19
CA GLY A 33 14.05 -2.30 -11.77
C GLY A 33 14.81 -1.41 -12.74
N PHE A 34 15.65 -2.03 -13.56
CA PHE A 34 16.62 -1.34 -14.40
C PHE A 34 16.43 -1.67 -15.88
N ILE A 35 16.66 -0.69 -16.75
CA ILE A 35 16.68 -0.90 -18.21
C ILE A 35 18.10 -1.17 -18.70
N LYS A 36 18.24 -2.09 -19.65
CA LYS A 36 19.48 -2.43 -20.34
C LYS A 36 19.20 -2.66 -21.82
N LEU A 37 20.18 -2.40 -22.68
CA LEU A 37 20.09 -2.83 -24.07
C LEU A 37 20.16 -4.35 -24.15
N LEU A 38 19.50 -4.92 -25.16
CA LEU A 38 19.60 -6.35 -25.45
C LEU A 38 21.03 -6.72 -25.86
N ALA A 39 21.47 -7.93 -25.50
CA ALA A 39 22.84 -8.38 -25.76
C ALA A 39 23.12 -8.61 -27.25
N ASP A 40 22.14 -9.17 -27.98
CA ASP A 40 22.27 -9.44 -29.41
C ASP A 40 21.91 -8.21 -30.24
N LYS A 41 22.93 -7.48 -30.69
CA LYS A 41 22.79 -6.25 -31.47
C LYS A 41 22.25 -6.45 -32.89
N ASN A 42 22.27 -7.67 -33.42
CA ASN A 42 21.88 -7.97 -34.79
C ASN A 42 20.39 -8.35 -34.91
N SER A 43 19.73 -8.65 -33.79
CA SER A 43 18.32 -9.01 -33.77
C SER A 43 17.40 -7.84 -34.13
N GLU A 44 16.30 -8.14 -34.82
CA GLU A 44 15.24 -7.15 -35.04
C GLU A 44 14.63 -6.66 -33.72
N LEU A 45 14.65 -7.49 -32.67
CA LEU A 45 14.21 -7.13 -31.33
C LEU A 45 15.10 -6.05 -30.71
N PHE A 46 16.42 -6.08 -30.94
CA PHE A 46 17.35 -5.06 -30.45
C PHE A 46 17.03 -3.67 -30.98
N ARG A 47 16.49 -3.58 -32.20
CA ARG A 47 16.10 -2.31 -32.82
C ARG A 47 14.77 -1.77 -32.32
N LYS A 48 13.98 -2.59 -31.62
CA LYS A 48 12.61 -2.26 -31.19
C LYS A 48 12.47 -2.17 -29.67
N TYR A 49 13.26 -2.92 -28.91
CA TYR A 49 13.07 -3.11 -27.47
C TYR A 49 14.35 -2.97 -26.66
N ALA A 50 14.19 -2.45 -25.44
CA ALA A 50 15.11 -2.62 -24.32
C ALA A 50 14.68 -3.80 -23.43
N LEU A 51 15.59 -4.26 -22.60
CA LEU A 51 15.34 -5.26 -21.56
C LEU A 51 15.23 -4.58 -20.20
N PHE A 52 14.05 -4.64 -19.60
CA PHE A 52 13.85 -4.29 -18.21
C PHE A 52 14.08 -5.51 -17.31
N SER A 53 14.88 -5.31 -16.27
CA SER A 53 15.25 -6.31 -15.28
C SER A 53 14.66 -5.90 -13.92
N PRO A 54 13.54 -6.52 -13.49
CA PRO A 54 12.96 -6.29 -12.17
C PRO A 54 13.95 -6.62 -11.04
N SER A 55 13.83 -5.90 -9.93
CA SER A 55 14.53 -6.20 -8.68
C SER A 55 13.96 -7.47 -8.03
N ASP A 56 12.64 -7.67 -8.06
CA ASP A 56 12.01 -8.92 -7.62
C ASP A 56 12.24 -10.04 -8.64
N HIS A 57 13.03 -11.05 -8.25
CA HIS A 57 13.35 -12.21 -9.08
C HIS A 57 12.17 -13.13 -9.38
N ARG A 58 11.03 -12.98 -8.70
CA ARG A 58 9.78 -13.69 -9.01
C ARG A 58 9.10 -13.11 -10.27
N VAL A 59 9.43 -11.87 -10.64
CA VAL A 59 8.90 -11.20 -11.84
C VAL A 59 9.81 -11.50 -13.03
N PRO A 60 9.26 -11.90 -14.20
CA PRO A 60 10.08 -12.15 -15.39
C PRO A 60 10.73 -10.86 -15.89
N ARG A 61 11.81 -10.99 -16.65
CA ARG A 61 12.33 -9.85 -17.42
C ARG A 61 11.30 -9.41 -18.46
N ILE A 62 11.34 -8.12 -18.81
CA ILE A 62 10.28 -7.47 -19.58
C ILE A 62 10.90 -6.76 -20.80
N TYR A 63 10.37 -7.00 -21.99
CA TYR A 63 10.63 -6.18 -23.16
C TYR A 63 9.90 -4.84 -23.04
N VAL A 64 10.65 -3.76 -23.21
CA VAL A 64 10.13 -2.38 -23.17
C VAL A 64 10.38 -1.73 -24.52
N PRO A 65 9.37 -1.18 -25.23
CA PRO A 65 9.59 -0.48 -26.48
C PRO A 65 10.60 0.65 -26.32
N LEU A 66 11.58 0.77 -27.24
CA LEU A 66 12.61 1.81 -27.16
C LEU A 66 12.04 3.23 -27.20
N LYS A 67 10.87 3.40 -27.82
CA LYS A 67 10.12 4.68 -27.83
C LYS A 67 9.66 5.14 -26.44
N ASP A 68 9.55 4.21 -25.48
CA ASP A 68 9.14 4.50 -24.10
C ASP A 68 10.37 4.75 -23.19
N CYS A 69 11.58 4.49 -23.68
CA CYS A 69 12.82 4.76 -22.97
C CYS A 69 13.25 6.25 -23.11
N PRO A 70 14.10 6.75 -22.21
CA PRO A 70 14.71 8.08 -22.37
C PRO A 70 15.40 8.24 -23.73
N GLN A 71 15.30 9.42 -24.35
CA GLN A 71 15.80 9.65 -25.73
C GLN A 71 17.29 9.38 -25.88
N ASP A 72 18.08 9.66 -24.85
CA ASP A 72 19.53 9.45 -24.80
C ASP A 72 19.93 8.06 -24.27
N PHE A 73 18.98 7.21 -23.88
CA PHE A 73 19.27 5.86 -23.40
C PHE A 73 20.02 5.02 -24.45
N MET A 74 19.66 5.17 -25.74
CA MET A 74 20.32 4.42 -26.82
C MET A 74 21.78 4.84 -27.03
N THR A 75 22.09 6.11 -26.82
CA THR A 75 23.44 6.65 -27.02
C THR A 75 24.31 6.50 -25.76
N ARG A 76 23.71 6.66 -24.58
CA ARG A 76 24.38 6.58 -23.27
C ARG A 76 23.65 5.65 -22.29
N PRO A 77 23.55 4.35 -22.58
CA PRO A 77 22.82 3.41 -21.72
C PRO A 77 23.46 3.25 -20.33
N LYS A 78 24.76 3.54 -20.20
CA LYS A 78 25.50 3.41 -18.93
C LYS A 78 25.13 4.48 -17.91
N ASP A 79 24.68 5.66 -18.35
CA ASP A 79 24.25 6.75 -17.47
C ASP A 79 23.05 6.31 -16.61
N TYR A 80 22.26 5.37 -17.14
CA TYR A 80 21.08 4.81 -16.50
C TYR A 80 21.34 3.49 -15.75
N ALA A 81 22.59 3.03 -15.67
CA ALA A 81 22.91 1.72 -15.10
C ALA A 81 22.47 1.56 -13.63
N ASN A 82 22.44 2.67 -12.88
CA ASN A 82 21.98 2.74 -11.49
C ASN A 82 20.66 3.51 -11.33
N THR A 83 19.94 3.78 -12.43
CA THR A 83 18.65 4.48 -12.36
C THR A 83 17.51 3.46 -12.25
N LEU A 84 16.68 3.63 -11.23
CA LEU A 84 15.46 2.87 -11.03
C LEU A 84 14.34 3.39 -11.92
N PHE A 85 13.60 2.45 -12.49
CA PHE A 85 12.41 2.70 -13.28
C PHE A 85 11.26 1.83 -12.79
N ILE A 86 10.03 2.29 -13.02
CA ILE A 86 8.84 1.45 -12.96
C ILE A 86 8.50 0.95 -14.37
N CYS A 87 8.28 -0.35 -14.50
CA CYS A 87 7.69 -0.96 -15.69
C CYS A 87 6.38 -1.66 -15.33
N ARG A 88 5.36 -1.54 -16.18
CA ARG A 88 4.10 -2.28 -16.06
C ARG A 88 4.01 -3.36 -17.12
N ILE A 89 3.80 -4.60 -16.71
CA ILE A 89 3.55 -5.73 -17.61
C ILE A 89 2.19 -5.54 -18.27
N VAL A 90 2.16 -5.48 -19.60
CA VAL A 90 0.93 -5.33 -20.39
C VAL A 90 0.46 -6.65 -20.98
N ASP A 91 1.38 -7.53 -21.38
CA ASP A 91 1.06 -8.81 -22.01
C ASP A 91 2.20 -9.82 -21.80
N TRP A 92 1.89 -11.11 -21.90
CA TRP A 92 2.89 -12.16 -21.96
C TRP A 92 2.41 -13.29 -22.87
N LYS A 93 2.88 -13.24 -24.12
CA LYS A 93 2.52 -14.22 -25.15
C LYS A 93 3.22 -15.55 -24.94
N GLU A 94 2.56 -16.62 -25.36
CA GLU A 94 3.04 -18.00 -25.23
C GLU A 94 4.33 -18.30 -26.01
N ASP A 95 4.60 -17.52 -27.07
CA ASP A 95 5.78 -17.63 -27.92
C ASP A 95 6.97 -16.79 -27.42
N SER A 96 6.80 -16.06 -26.30
CA SER A 96 7.82 -15.16 -25.77
C SER A 96 8.33 -15.59 -24.40
N ASN A 97 9.66 -15.71 -24.28
CA ASN A 97 10.31 -15.99 -23.00
C ASN A 97 10.24 -14.82 -22.01
N PHE A 98 10.06 -13.59 -22.49
CA PHE A 98 9.95 -12.39 -21.66
C PHE A 98 8.58 -11.74 -21.84
N ALA A 99 8.10 -11.11 -20.77
CA ALA A 99 6.85 -10.36 -20.84
C ALA A 99 7.02 -9.10 -21.70
N LEU A 100 5.92 -8.54 -22.20
CA LEU A 100 5.88 -7.21 -22.80
C LEU A 100 5.41 -6.21 -21.74
N GLY A 101 6.04 -5.04 -21.67
CA GLY A 101 5.67 -4.00 -20.74
C GLY A 101 5.86 -2.60 -21.27
N GLN A 102 5.35 -1.65 -20.51
CA GLN A 102 5.46 -0.22 -20.75
C GLN A 102 6.28 0.40 -19.61
N LEU A 103 7.28 1.22 -19.98
CA LEU A 103 8.02 2.02 -18.99
C LEU A 103 7.11 3.15 -18.50
N ALA A 104 6.85 3.19 -17.20
CA ALA A 104 5.94 4.18 -16.63
C ALA A 104 6.68 5.47 -16.28
N LYS A 105 7.77 5.37 -15.52
CA LYS A 105 8.57 6.54 -15.10
C LYS A 105 9.97 6.14 -14.61
N SER A 106 10.87 7.11 -14.62
CA SER A 106 12.14 7.08 -13.88
C SER A 106 11.88 7.53 -12.44
N LEU A 107 12.34 6.76 -11.46
CA LEU A 107 12.21 7.07 -10.04
C LEU A 107 13.41 7.89 -9.53
N GLY A 108 14.62 7.56 -9.98
CA GLY A 108 15.85 8.18 -9.49
C GLY A 108 16.97 7.15 -9.34
N GLN A 109 17.99 7.46 -8.55
CA GLN A 109 19.11 6.54 -8.33
C GLN A 109 18.74 5.43 -7.36
N ALA A 110 19.19 4.20 -7.64
CA ALA A 110 19.03 3.08 -6.73
C ALA A 110 19.81 3.33 -5.43
N GLY A 111 19.23 2.93 -4.30
CA GLY A 111 19.75 3.19 -2.95
C GLY A 111 19.30 4.53 -2.35
N GLU A 112 18.71 5.43 -3.13
CA GLU A 112 18.12 6.67 -2.59
C GLU A 112 16.74 6.40 -1.96
N ILE A 113 16.48 6.99 -0.79
CA ILE A 113 15.30 6.67 0.02
C ILE A 113 13.98 6.95 -0.73
N GLU A 114 13.86 8.14 -1.34
CA GLU A 114 12.60 8.55 -1.98
C GLU A 114 12.28 7.70 -3.23
N PRO A 115 13.22 7.48 -4.18
CA PRO A 115 13.00 6.57 -5.31
C PRO A 115 12.64 5.14 -4.90
N GLU A 116 13.35 4.55 -3.93
CA GLU A 116 13.08 3.19 -3.45
C GLU A 116 11.69 3.10 -2.79
N THR A 117 11.33 4.12 -2.00
CA THR A 117 10.02 4.18 -1.34
C THR A 117 8.87 4.24 -2.34
N GLU A 118 8.99 5.10 -3.34
CA GLU A 118 8.00 5.21 -4.41
C GLU A 118 7.93 3.92 -5.25
N GLY A 119 9.07 3.26 -5.44
CA GLY A 119 9.17 1.94 -6.05
C GLY A 119 8.35 0.88 -5.33
N ILE A 120 8.57 0.75 -4.01
CA ILE A 120 7.85 -0.19 -3.14
C ILE A 120 6.34 0.08 -3.16
N LEU A 121 5.92 1.34 -2.97
CA LEU A 121 4.51 1.70 -2.97
C LEU A 121 3.83 1.32 -4.30
N THR A 122 4.49 1.62 -5.43
CA THR A 122 3.94 1.33 -6.76
C THR A 122 3.89 -0.18 -7.05
N GLU A 123 4.93 -0.92 -6.69
CA GLU A 123 5.02 -2.37 -6.92
C GLU A 123 3.96 -3.15 -6.13
N TYR A 124 3.65 -2.70 -4.91
CA TYR A 124 2.62 -3.32 -4.07
C TYR A 124 1.22 -2.74 -4.28
N GLY A 125 1.04 -1.84 -5.26
CA GLY A 125 -0.26 -1.26 -5.60
C GLY A 125 -0.84 -0.38 -4.48
N VAL A 126 0.01 0.22 -3.66
CA VAL A 126 -0.40 1.19 -2.64
C VAL A 126 -0.66 2.51 -3.35
N ASP A 127 -1.89 3.00 -3.29
CA ASP A 127 -2.20 4.35 -3.75
C ASP A 127 -1.66 5.38 -2.76
N PHE A 128 -0.79 6.26 -3.26
CA PHE A 128 -0.15 7.32 -2.49
C PHE A 128 -0.42 8.71 -3.07
N SER A 129 -1.37 8.84 -4.01
CA SER A 129 -1.77 10.13 -4.56
C SER A 129 -2.48 10.98 -3.51
N ASP A 130 -2.52 12.29 -3.78
CA ASP A 130 -3.39 13.18 -3.02
C ASP A 130 -4.86 12.81 -3.25
N PHE A 131 -5.71 13.14 -2.28
CA PHE A 131 -7.16 12.98 -2.41
C PHE A 131 -7.71 14.01 -3.40
N SER A 132 -8.75 13.61 -4.14
CA SER A 132 -9.40 14.50 -5.10
C SER A 132 -10.28 15.56 -4.41
N SER A 133 -10.68 16.59 -5.16
CA SER A 133 -11.62 17.62 -4.69
C SER A 133 -12.92 17.02 -4.17
N GLU A 134 -13.46 16.02 -4.88
CA GLU A 134 -14.73 15.40 -4.56
C GLU A 134 -14.68 14.64 -3.23
N VAL A 135 -13.54 14.02 -2.93
CA VAL A 135 -13.28 13.41 -1.62
C VAL A 135 -13.16 14.47 -0.53
N LEU A 136 -12.44 15.56 -0.79
CA LEU A 136 -12.25 16.66 0.17
C LEU A 136 -13.55 17.40 0.51
N GLU A 137 -14.47 17.50 -0.45
CA GLU A 137 -15.80 18.11 -0.28
C GLU A 137 -16.70 17.30 0.65
N CYS A 138 -16.45 15.99 0.82
CA CYS A 138 -17.18 15.15 1.78
C CYS A 138 -16.86 15.47 3.25
N LEU A 139 -15.78 16.23 3.52
CA LEU A 139 -15.39 16.60 4.88
C LEU A 139 -16.27 17.73 5.44
N PRO A 140 -16.31 17.89 6.77
CA PRO A 140 -16.91 19.07 7.39
C PRO A 140 -16.23 20.37 6.90
N GLN A 141 -17.02 21.23 6.27
CA GLN A 141 -16.53 22.49 5.69
C GLN A 141 -16.35 23.62 6.71
N ASN A 142 -17.07 23.55 7.84
CA ASN A 142 -16.99 24.55 8.90
C ASN A 142 -15.90 24.17 9.90
N LEU A 143 -14.74 24.81 9.78
CA LEU A 143 -13.59 24.60 10.65
C LEU A 143 -13.32 25.85 11.52
N PRO A 144 -13.01 25.69 12.83
CA PRO A 144 -12.90 24.43 13.57
C PRO A 144 -14.26 23.77 13.77
N TRP A 145 -14.31 22.45 13.59
CA TRP A 145 -15.54 21.68 13.74
C TRP A 145 -15.90 21.51 15.22
N THR A 146 -17.19 21.60 15.51
CA THR A 146 -17.75 21.34 16.84
C THR A 146 -18.94 20.38 16.74
N ILE A 147 -19.18 19.60 17.80
CA ILE A 147 -20.28 18.64 17.85
C ILE A 147 -21.62 19.39 17.78
N PRO A 148 -22.50 19.07 16.82
CA PRO A 148 -23.81 19.71 16.72
C PRO A 148 -24.67 19.48 17.98
N PRO A 149 -25.44 20.50 18.45
CA PRO A 149 -26.26 20.39 19.67
C PRO A 149 -27.22 19.19 19.70
N GLU A 150 -27.77 18.82 18.55
CA GLU A 150 -28.69 17.70 18.39
C GLU A 150 -28.06 16.35 18.72
N GLU A 151 -26.75 16.18 18.54
CA GLU A 151 -26.04 14.92 18.81
C GLU A 151 -25.94 14.63 20.32
N PHE A 152 -25.92 15.66 21.17
CA PHE A 152 -25.93 15.48 22.64
C PHE A 152 -27.21 14.82 23.14
N SER A 153 -28.32 14.92 22.40
CA SER A 153 -29.58 14.27 22.78
C SER A 153 -29.64 12.79 22.38
N LYS A 154 -28.85 12.39 21.38
CA LYS A 154 -28.85 11.03 20.83
C LYS A 154 -27.76 10.14 21.44
N ARG A 155 -26.72 10.75 22.00
CA ARG A 155 -25.51 10.07 22.49
C ARG A 155 -25.45 10.08 24.02
N ARG A 156 -24.85 9.03 24.58
CA ARG A 156 -24.54 8.99 26.01
C ARG A 156 -23.37 9.94 26.29
N ASP A 157 -23.55 10.85 27.25
CA ASP A 157 -22.49 11.77 27.67
C ASP A 157 -21.56 11.10 28.70
N LEU A 158 -20.36 10.73 28.25
CA LEU A 158 -19.29 10.14 29.08
C LEU A 158 -18.16 11.13 29.38
N ARG A 159 -18.31 12.42 29.04
CA ARG A 159 -17.23 13.42 29.16
C ARG A 159 -16.79 13.69 30.60
N LYS A 160 -17.55 13.23 31.60
CA LYS A 160 -17.22 13.35 33.02
C LYS A 160 -16.42 12.17 33.57
N ASP A 161 -16.31 11.09 32.79
CA ASP A 161 -15.54 9.91 33.19
C ASP A 161 -14.05 10.12 32.92
N CYS A 162 -13.20 9.44 33.70
CA CYS A 162 -11.76 9.44 33.45
C CYS A 162 -11.44 8.50 32.28
N VAL A 163 -11.25 9.09 31.10
CA VAL A 163 -10.92 8.40 29.84
C VAL A 163 -9.50 8.81 29.41
N PHE A 164 -8.68 7.84 29.01
CA PHE A 164 -7.30 8.05 28.59
C PHE A 164 -6.88 7.09 27.46
N THR A 165 -5.86 7.43 26.68
CA THR A 165 -5.28 6.57 25.63
C THR A 165 -3.92 6.03 26.07
N ILE A 166 -3.45 4.94 25.44
CA ILE A 166 -2.11 4.37 25.69
C ILE A 166 -1.47 4.05 24.33
N ASP A 167 -0.60 4.94 23.86
CA ASP A 167 -0.05 4.90 22.52
C ASP A 167 1.47 5.10 22.49
N PRO A 168 2.17 4.71 21.40
CA PRO A 168 3.55 5.12 21.17
C PRO A 168 3.72 6.64 21.23
N SER A 169 4.89 7.12 21.67
CA SER A 169 5.19 8.56 21.74
C SER A 169 5.15 9.29 20.38
N THR A 170 5.19 8.53 19.27
CA THR A 170 5.12 9.03 17.90
C THR A 170 3.74 8.81 17.26
N ALA A 171 2.75 8.32 18.01
CA ALA A 171 1.40 8.09 17.50
C ALA A 171 0.78 9.41 16.99
N ARG A 172 0.08 9.32 15.85
CA ARG A 172 -0.56 10.47 15.22
C ARG A 172 -2.07 10.32 15.12
N ASP A 173 -2.54 9.10 15.31
CA ASP A 173 -3.87 8.57 15.13
C ASP A 173 -4.22 7.83 16.42
N LEU A 174 -5.21 8.33 17.16
CA LEU A 174 -5.64 7.82 18.46
C LEU A 174 -7.02 7.21 18.30
N ASP A 175 -7.05 5.94 17.92
CA ASP A 175 -8.27 5.22 17.52
C ASP A 175 -9.07 4.74 18.74
N ASP A 176 -8.40 4.44 19.84
CA ASP A 176 -8.98 3.89 21.06
C ASP A 176 -8.62 4.67 22.31
N ALA A 177 -9.54 4.68 23.26
CA ALA A 177 -9.35 5.16 24.61
C ALA A 177 -10.01 4.20 25.61
N LEU A 178 -9.53 4.24 26.85
CA LEU A 178 -9.93 3.35 27.91
C LEU A 178 -10.42 4.13 29.13
N SER A 179 -11.40 3.56 29.84
CA SER A 179 -11.75 3.96 31.20
C SER A 179 -11.92 2.72 32.08
N CYS A 180 -11.66 2.86 33.37
CA CYS A 180 -11.85 1.79 34.35
C CYS A 180 -12.31 2.38 35.67
N LYS A 181 -13.45 1.92 36.18
CA LYS A 181 -14.07 2.43 37.41
C LYS A 181 -14.51 1.28 38.30
N LEU A 182 -14.09 1.30 39.56
CA LEU A 182 -14.57 0.37 40.58
C LEU A 182 -16.05 0.66 40.87
N LEU A 183 -16.88 -0.39 40.88
CA LEU A 183 -18.30 -0.30 41.19
C LEU A 183 -18.54 -0.31 42.71
N ALA A 184 -19.75 0.07 43.10
CA ALA A 184 -20.13 0.25 44.50
C ALA A 184 -20.06 -1.04 45.35
N ASP A 185 -20.05 -2.21 44.70
CA ASP A 185 -19.89 -3.51 45.37
C ASP A 185 -18.45 -3.80 45.84
N GLY A 186 -17.49 -2.95 45.46
CA GLY A 186 -16.09 -3.03 45.85
C GLY A 186 -15.30 -4.17 45.21
N ASN A 187 -15.93 -5.00 44.38
CA ASN A 187 -15.32 -6.20 43.81
C ASN A 187 -15.45 -6.31 42.28
N THR A 188 -16.20 -5.41 41.64
CA THR A 188 -16.37 -5.38 40.18
C THR A 188 -15.97 -4.04 39.58
N TYR A 189 -15.62 -4.07 38.29
CA TYR A 189 -15.19 -2.90 37.54
C TYR A 189 -16.08 -2.69 36.32
N GLU A 190 -16.40 -1.43 36.04
CA GLU A 190 -16.88 -0.98 34.73
C GLU A 190 -15.67 -0.58 33.90
N VAL A 191 -15.45 -1.31 32.80
CA VAL A 191 -14.38 -1.03 31.83
C VAL A 191 -15.02 -0.50 30.56
N GLY A 192 -14.61 0.70 30.15
CA GLY A 192 -15.02 1.31 28.88
C GLY A 192 -13.91 1.19 27.85
N VAL A 193 -14.27 0.72 26.65
CA VAL A 193 -13.44 0.81 25.44
C VAL A 193 -14.14 1.77 24.49
N HIS A 194 -13.52 2.92 24.26
CA HIS A 194 -14.08 4.02 23.49
C HIS A 194 -13.33 4.10 22.17
N ILE A 195 -14.02 3.86 21.06
CA ILE A 195 -13.41 3.87 19.73
C ILE A 195 -13.84 5.14 19.00
N ALA A 196 -12.94 5.73 18.22
CA ALA A 196 -13.23 6.87 17.35
C ALA A 196 -14.44 6.59 16.45
N ASP A 197 -15.44 7.49 16.48
CA ASP A 197 -16.66 7.36 15.67
C ASP A 197 -16.46 7.85 14.24
N VAL A 198 -15.62 7.15 13.48
CA VAL A 198 -15.34 7.47 12.07
C VAL A 198 -16.60 7.37 11.22
N SER A 199 -17.54 6.48 11.59
CA SER A 199 -18.78 6.24 10.85
C SER A 199 -19.66 7.49 10.74
N TYR A 200 -19.62 8.38 11.73
CA TYR A 200 -20.34 9.65 11.69
C TYR A 200 -19.86 10.58 10.57
N PHE A 201 -18.57 10.51 10.22
CA PHE A 201 -17.91 11.41 9.28
C PHE A 201 -17.71 10.82 7.88
N VAL A 202 -17.93 9.51 7.71
CA VAL A 202 -17.75 8.81 6.43
C VAL A 202 -19.10 8.23 6.02
N PRO A 203 -19.94 8.99 5.31
CA PRO A 203 -21.23 8.51 4.85
C PRO A 203 -21.04 7.36 3.85
N GLU A 204 -21.75 6.25 4.05
CA GLU A 204 -21.75 5.11 3.15
C GLU A 204 -22.09 5.53 1.70
N GLY A 205 -21.31 5.06 0.74
CA GLY A 205 -21.47 5.38 -0.68
C GLY A 205 -20.94 6.75 -1.12
N SER A 206 -20.45 7.58 -0.20
CA SER A 206 -19.76 8.83 -0.55
C SER A 206 -18.42 8.58 -1.27
N GLU A 207 -17.88 9.59 -1.94
CA GLU A 207 -16.54 9.50 -2.55
C GLU A 207 -15.46 9.21 -1.51
N LEU A 208 -15.63 9.71 -0.28
CA LEU A 208 -14.75 9.42 0.85
C LEU A 208 -14.81 7.94 1.27
N ASP A 209 -16.00 7.35 1.32
CA ASP A 209 -16.17 5.92 1.61
C ASP A 209 -15.58 5.03 0.50
N GLN A 210 -15.79 5.40 -0.76
CA GLN A 210 -15.24 4.66 -1.90
C GLN A 210 -13.71 4.66 -1.91
N VAL A 211 -13.06 5.81 -1.71
CA VAL A 211 -11.58 5.86 -1.66
C VAL A 211 -11.04 5.15 -0.41
N ALA A 212 -11.76 5.23 0.71
CA ALA A 212 -11.43 4.50 1.93
C ALA A 212 -11.44 2.98 1.71
N ALA A 213 -12.49 2.46 1.07
CA ALA A 213 -12.63 1.05 0.73
C ALA A 213 -11.56 0.61 -0.28
N GLN A 214 -11.22 1.46 -1.27
CA GLN A 214 -10.16 1.17 -2.25
C GLN A 214 -8.78 1.10 -1.61
N ARG A 215 -8.44 2.01 -0.69
CA ARG A 215 -7.15 2.01 0.02
C ARG A 215 -7.09 0.95 1.09
N ALA A 216 -8.22 0.56 1.67
CA ALA A 216 -8.45 -0.48 2.68
C ALA A 216 -7.76 -0.27 4.03
N THR A 217 -6.49 0.15 4.05
CA THR A 217 -5.69 0.38 5.26
C THR A 217 -4.67 1.49 5.05
N SER A 218 -4.29 2.17 6.13
CA SER A 218 -3.08 2.98 6.15
C SER A 218 -1.84 2.09 6.05
N VAL A 219 -0.80 2.58 5.39
CA VAL A 219 0.51 1.93 5.23
C VAL A 219 1.56 2.77 5.95
N TYR A 220 2.18 2.18 6.97
CA TYR A 220 3.21 2.84 7.78
C TYR A 220 4.60 2.48 7.24
N LEU A 221 5.31 3.48 6.73
CA LEU A 221 6.72 3.39 6.35
C LEU A 221 7.57 4.03 7.46
N VAL A 222 8.87 3.72 7.47
CA VAL A 222 9.80 4.19 8.51
C VAL A 222 9.79 5.71 8.64
N GLN A 223 9.76 6.42 7.51
CA GLN A 223 9.87 7.87 7.44
C GLN A 223 8.53 8.59 7.22
N LYS A 224 7.50 7.88 6.75
CA LYS A 224 6.22 8.46 6.31
C LYS A 224 5.06 7.50 6.58
N VAL A 225 3.88 8.03 6.81
CA VAL A 225 2.64 7.26 6.78
C VAL A 225 1.91 7.60 5.48
N LYS A 226 1.41 6.60 4.77
CA LYS A 226 0.49 6.76 3.64
C LYS A 226 -0.90 6.34 4.09
N ILE A 227 -1.82 7.30 4.06
CA ILE A 227 -3.00 7.25 4.91
C ILE A 227 -4.25 6.90 4.08
N SER A 228 -5.08 5.99 4.59
CA SER A 228 -6.37 5.63 3.97
C SER A 228 -7.46 6.68 4.21
N LEU A 229 -7.57 7.24 5.42
CA LEU A 229 -8.53 8.33 5.75
C LEU A 229 -8.01 9.35 6.76
N TRP A 230 -7.18 8.92 7.70
CA TRP A 230 -6.79 9.62 8.93
C TRP A 230 -6.07 10.97 8.79
N PHE A 231 -5.75 11.41 7.57
CA PHE A 231 -5.00 12.62 7.27
C PHE A 231 -5.57 13.37 6.06
N LEU A 232 -6.89 13.43 5.97
CA LEU A 232 -7.56 14.52 5.26
C LEU A 232 -7.47 15.87 6.02
N GLY A 233 -6.53 15.97 6.97
CA GLY A 233 -6.19 17.18 7.69
C GLY A 233 -5.72 18.26 6.73
N LEU A 234 -6.65 19.15 6.39
CA LEU A 234 -6.46 20.57 6.16
C LEU A 234 -5.59 21.18 7.27
N LYS A 235 -4.28 20.91 7.24
CA LYS A 235 -3.21 21.50 8.07
C LYS A 235 -3.40 21.58 9.60
N ASN A 236 -4.56 21.30 10.20
CA ASN A 236 -4.88 21.67 11.59
C ASN A 236 -6.11 20.97 12.22
N VAL A 237 -6.79 20.02 11.57
CA VAL A 237 -8.00 19.39 12.16
C VAL A 237 -7.90 17.87 12.14
N LEU A 238 -7.64 17.31 13.32
CA LEU A 238 -7.67 15.88 13.62
C LEU A 238 -9.11 15.51 14.00
N LEU A 239 -10.01 15.48 13.01
CA LEU A 239 -11.45 15.20 13.22
C LEU A 239 -11.71 13.83 13.87
N PHE A 240 -10.81 12.89 13.67
CA PHE A 240 -11.01 11.47 13.97
C PHE A 240 -10.26 10.98 15.21
N ASN A 241 -9.41 11.80 15.83
CA ASN A 241 -8.63 11.38 16.98
C ASN A 241 -9.36 11.60 18.30
N LEU A 242 -9.19 10.66 19.23
CA LEU A 242 -9.54 10.84 20.64
C LEU A 242 -8.51 11.73 21.34
N ILE A 243 -8.38 12.98 20.88
CA ILE A 243 -7.44 13.94 21.43
C ILE A 243 -7.81 14.19 22.90
N PRO A 244 -6.86 14.07 23.84
CA PRO A 244 -7.11 14.48 25.21
C PRO A 244 -7.40 15.98 25.24
N PHE A 245 -8.61 16.34 25.67
CA PHE A 245 -8.91 17.71 26.05
C PHE A 245 -8.13 18.03 27.33
N PHE A 246 -7.05 18.80 27.21
CA PHE A 246 -6.42 19.47 28.36
C PHE A 246 -7.07 20.83 28.61
#